data_AF-A0A7X9FR88-F1
#
_entry.id   AF-A0A7X9FR88-F1
#
_cell.length_a   1.000
_cell.length_b   1.000
_cell.length_c   1.000
_cell.angle_alpha   90.00
_cell.angle_beta   90.00
_cell.angle_gamma   90.00
#
_symmetry.space_group_name_H-M   'P 1'
#
loop_
_entity.id
_entity.type
_entity.pdbx_description
1 polymer ?
#
loop_
_entity_poly.entity_id
_entity_poly.type
_entity_poly.pdbx_seq_one_letter_code
_entity_poly.pdbx_strand_id
1 'polypeptide(L)'
;MQKTNFFRFLLCSLASILMLSSCATSSKRAILSGAEISQERPRKMSVDIKNEKDPWQIWTYRLLLGNQPTKDNGLIQADSLHEKGDLKNALKSYENLFKRKLSPLERASIGVRIASTHLSLQNSKSALSTIGTIYKNTPNGIDDVHPEAALILGYAYAAQGDLDQSLRWFVQFEKLGSVGSQNTSLANQGIRFVLRNASNSSIDNLPTAWSKQPLVSLWLGEERKLRAKGIEPGEAVDVEAGSINAESSLAQQSLVRAKVKIGVILPLSGEHAVLGNSVKEGIELAVSANNPDNLIELVMRDVGSDASIIEENINSLALNEHVHFLIGPLLSSQAAVASTAARLRELPIITFSKSDSFSPGGGVYRLGITSSIQVASLLD
;
A
#
# COMPACT_ATOMS: atom_id res chain seq x y z
N MET A 1 24.42 -15.73 -64.63
CA MET A 1 24.65 -15.87 -63.18
C MET A 1 23.32 -15.66 -62.47
N GLN A 2 22.74 -16.77 -62.00
CA GLN A 2 22.49 -17.07 -60.57
C GLN A 2 21.20 -16.37 -60.08
N LYS A 3 20.04 -17.04 -60.00
CA LYS A 3 19.75 -18.29 -59.27
C LYS A 3 20.45 -18.32 -57.91
N THR A 4 20.02 -17.45 -56.99
CA THR A 4 20.44 -17.54 -55.57
C THR A 4 19.41 -17.03 -54.55
N ASN A 5 18.22 -16.57 -54.95
CA ASN A 5 17.23 -16.04 -53.98
C ASN A 5 15.91 -16.80 -53.88
N PHE A 6 15.78 -17.97 -54.54
CA PHE A 6 14.60 -18.83 -54.41
C PHE A 6 14.81 -20.02 -53.43
N PHE A 7 16.05 -20.29 -53.02
CA PHE A 7 16.40 -21.45 -52.18
C PHE A 7 16.46 -21.14 -50.67
N ARG A 8 16.42 -19.86 -50.28
CA ARG A 8 16.39 -19.46 -48.85
C ARG A 8 14.98 -19.38 -48.26
N PHE A 9 13.94 -19.37 -49.08
CA PHE A 9 12.53 -19.38 -48.62
C PHE A 9 11.94 -20.80 -48.50
N LEU A 10 12.57 -21.82 -49.09
CA LEU A 10 12.10 -23.21 -49.04
C LEU A 10 12.67 -24.02 -47.85
N LEU A 11 13.68 -23.50 -47.14
CA LEU A 11 14.34 -24.24 -46.04
C LEU A 11 13.80 -23.95 -44.62
N CYS A 12 12.96 -22.94 -44.43
CA CYS A 12 12.33 -22.70 -43.11
C CYS A 12 10.91 -23.30 -42.97
N SER A 13 10.33 -23.84 -44.06
CA SER A 13 8.98 -24.44 -44.02
C SER A 13 8.98 -25.98 -43.89
N LEU A 14 10.15 -26.64 -43.78
CA LEU A 14 10.25 -28.10 -43.66
C LEU A 14 10.85 -28.60 -42.33
N ALA A 15 11.23 -27.72 -41.41
CA ALA A 15 11.71 -28.10 -40.08
C ALA A 15 10.57 -28.31 -39.05
N SER A 16 9.33 -27.96 -39.39
CA SER A 16 8.14 -28.14 -38.52
C SER A 16 7.41 -29.48 -38.72
N ILE A 17 7.91 -30.37 -39.58
CA ILE A 17 7.24 -31.64 -39.94
C ILE A 17 8.01 -32.89 -39.47
N LEU A 18 9.15 -32.73 -38.76
CA LEU A 18 10.01 -33.87 -38.37
C LEU A 18 10.35 -33.99 -36.88
N MET A 19 9.56 -33.39 -35.97
CA MET A 19 9.66 -33.64 -34.52
C MET A 19 8.30 -33.96 -33.87
N LEU A 20 7.40 -34.59 -34.64
CA LEU A 20 6.18 -35.25 -34.15
C LEU A 20 6.22 -36.71 -34.57
N SER A 21 7.14 -37.48 -34.00
CA SER A 21 7.10 -38.95 -33.98
C SER A 21 8.22 -39.46 -33.06
N SER A 22 7.86 -40.39 -32.17
CA SER A 22 8.78 -41.16 -31.32
C SER A 22 9.08 -40.59 -29.92
N CYS A 23 8.07 -40.61 -29.05
CA CYS A 23 8.23 -41.26 -27.75
C CYS A 23 6.87 -41.69 -27.19
N ALA A 24 6.36 -42.79 -27.72
CA ALA A 24 5.30 -43.57 -27.10
C ALA A 24 5.69 -45.04 -27.19
N THR A 25 6.07 -45.64 -26.07
CA THR A 25 5.68 -46.99 -25.65
C THR A 25 6.31 -47.34 -24.30
N SER A 26 5.50 -47.30 -23.25
CA SER A 26 5.43 -48.42 -22.31
C SER A 26 4.06 -48.39 -21.63
N SER A 27 3.27 -49.39 -21.99
CA SER A 27 1.94 -49.70 -21.48
C SER A 27 2.06 -50.42 -20.14
N LYS A 28 1.33 -49.95 -19.12
CA LYS A 28 0.62 -50.82 -18.17
C LYS A 28 -0.79 -50.29 -17.93
N ARG A 29 -1.70 -51.25 -17.84
CA ARG A 29 -3.16 -51.19 -18.04
C ARG A 29 -3.88 -51.18 -16.69
N ALA A 30 -5.07 -50.56 -16.69
CA ALA A 30 -6.16 -50.66 -15.69
C ALA A 30 -5.90 -49.87 -14.37
N ILE A 31 -6.85 -49.12 -13.80
CA ILE A 31 -8.29 -49.36 -13.61
C ILE A 31 -9.02 -48.01 -13.58
N LEU A 32 -10.14 -47.90 -14.33
CA LEU A 32 -11.17 -46.89 -14.14
C LEU A 32 -11.95 -47.22 -12.86
N SER A 33 -11.89 -46.31 -11.87
CA SER A 33 -12.77 -46.30 -10.70
C SER A 33 -13.15 -44.85 -10.46
N GLY A 34 -14.44 -44.59 -10.33
CA GLY A 34 -15.02 -43.25 -10.27
C GLY A 34 -14.38 -42.36 -9.20
N ALA A 35 -14.11 -41.11 -9.59
CA ALA A 35 -13.82 -40.05 -8.65
C ALA A 35 -14.95 -39.02 -8.78
N GLU A 36 -15.70 -38.90 -7.68
CA GLU A 36 -16.75 -37.93 -7.46
C GLU A 36 -16.30 -36.50 -7.79
N ILE A 37 -17.24 -35.71 -8.30
CA ILE A 37 -17.14 -34.26 -8.41
C ILE A 37 -16.86 -33.72 -7.01
N SER A 38 -15.58 -33.47 -6.73
CA SER A 38 -15.14 -32.86 -5.48
C SER A 38 -15.45 -31.37 -5.57
N GLN A 39 -16.46 -30.93 -4.80
CA GLN A 39 -16.64 -29.51 -4.53
C GLN A 39 -15.36 -28.96 -3.89
N GLU A 40 -14.63 -28.11 -4.61
CA GLU A 40 -13.46 -27.43 -4.07
C GLU A 40 -13.88 -26.59 -2.86
N ARG A 41 -13.43 -26.99 -1.67
CA ARG A 41 -13.49 -26.12 -0.48
C ARG A 41 -12.45 -25.02 -0.63
N PRO A 42 -12.74 -23.77 -0.23
CA PRO A 42 -11.75 -22.71 -0.24
C PRO A 42 -10.51 -23.14 0.56
N ARG A 43 -9.33 -23.04 -0.08
CA ARG A 43 -8.04 -23.39 0.53
C ARG A 43 -7.82 -22.51 1.75
N LYS A 44 -7.44 -23.14 2.88
CA LYS A 44 -7.12 -22.47 4.14
C LYS A 44 -5.96 -21.50 3.93
N MET A 45 -6.18 -20.26 4.36
CA MET A 45 -5.21 -19.18 4.39
C MET A 45 -4.14 -19.49 5.45
N SER A 46 -2.93 -19.86 5.03
CA SER A 46 -1.75 -19.91 5.90
C SER A 46 -0.74 -18.90 5.37
N VAL A 47 -0.75 -17.73 5.99
CA VAL A 47 0.28 -16.70 5.81
C VAL A 47 1.39 -17.04 6.79
N ASP A 48 2.52 -17.53 6.28
CA ASP A 48 3.72 -17.77 7.08
C ASP A 48 4.61 -16.52 6.94
N ILE A 49 4.53 -15.59 7.90
CA ILE A 49 5.32 -14.35 7.89
C ILE A 49 5.94 -14.14 9.27
N LYS A 50 7.27 -14.18 9.34
CA LYS A 50 8.05 -13.74 10.49
C LYS A 50 7.89 -12.22 10.65
N ASN A 51 7.24 -11.80 11.74
CA ASN A 51 7.36 -10.47 12.36
C ASN A 51 6.85 -9.24 11.59
N GLU A 52 5.88 -9.40 10.69
CA GLU A 52 5.15 -8.27 10.11
C GLU A 52 3.82 -8.11 10.86
N LYS A 53 3.51 -6.89 11.34
CA LYS A 53 2.21 -6.63 11.97
C LYS A 53 1.09 -6.96 10.97
N ASP A 54 -0.02 -7.47 11.46
CA ASP A 54 -1.18 -7.75 10.61
C ASP A 54 -1.55 -6.51 9.76
N PRO A 55 -1.88 -6.66 8.47
CA PRO A 55 -2.04 -5.53 7.55
C PRO A 55 -3.25 -4.65 7.88
N TRP A 56 -4.15 -5.11 8.76
CA TRP A 56 -5.28 -4.34 9.29
C TRP A 56 -4.98 -3.63 10.62
N GLN A 57 -3.81 -3.85 11.23
CA GLN A 57 -3.44 -3.27 12.52
C GLN A 57 -2.81 -1.89 12.36
N ILE A 58 -3.64 -0.88 12.12
CA ILE A 58 -3.17 0.51 11.97
C ILE A 58 -3.37 1.36 13.24
N TRP A 59 -3.96 0.79 14.29
CA TRP A 59 -4.15 1.43 15.59
C TRP A 59 -2.91 1.32 16.48
N THR A 60 -2.77 2.27 17.41
CA THR A 60 -1.60 2.36 18.30
C THR A 60 -1.91 1.75 19.68
N TYR A 61 -1.02 0.90 20.17
CA TYR A 61 -1.11 0.36 21.54
C TYR A 61 -1.13 1.49 22.58
N ARG A 62 -1.87 1.28 23.67
CA ARG A 62 -1.99 2.19 24.82
C ARG A 62 -2.67 3.52 24.48
N LEU A 63 -3.20 3.67 23.26
CA LEU A 63 -4.00 4.81 22.84
C LEU A 63 -5.40 4.36 22.40
N LEU A 64 -6.39 5.21 22.66
CA LEU A 64 -7.69 5.13 22.01
C LEU A 64 -7.57 5.57 20.54
N LEU A 65 -8.61 5.28 19.75
CA LEU A 65 -8.69 5.78 18.37
C LEU A 65 -8.57 7.31 18.35
N GLY A 66 -7.99 7.84 17.27
CA GLY A 66 -7.63 9.27 17.21
C GLY A 66 -6.43 9.65 18.09
N ASN A 67 -5.60 8.68 18.49
CA ASN A 67 -4.36 8.87 19.25
C ASN A 67 -4.54 9.51 20.64
N GLN A 68 -5.71 9.34 21.26
CA GLN A 68 -5.94 9.85 22.60
C GLN A 68 -5.34 8.92 23.67
N PRO A 69 -4.63 9.42 24.69
CA PRO A 69 -4.07 8.57 25.72
C PRO A 69 -5.17 7.91 26.56
N THR A 70 -5.04 6.61 26.81
CA THR A 70 -5.93 5.91 27.74
C THR A 70 -5.37 5.91 29.16
N LYS A 71 -6.26 6.01 30.15
CA LYS A 71 -5.94 5.78 31.57
C LYS A 71 -6.41 4.41 32.06
N ASP A 72 -7.01 3.61 31.19
CA ASP A 72 -7.52 2.29 31.55
C ASP A 72 -6.36 1.28 31.63
N ASN A 73 -5.97 0.93 32.86
CA ASN A 73 -4.90 -0.04 33.12
C ASN A 73 -5.21 -1.42 32.51
N GLY A 74 -6.49 -1.81 32.42
CA GLY A 74 -6.87 -3.07 31.81
C GLY A 74 -6.64 -3.06 30.30
N LEU A 75 -6.92 -1.93 29.62
CA LEU A 75 -6.60 -1.77 28.20
C LEU A 75 -5.09 -1.83 27.96
N ILE A 76 -4.29 -1.15 28.78
CA ILE A 76 -2.82 -1.17 28.70
C ILE A 76 -2.28 -2.60 28.88
N GLN A 77 -2.81 -3.34 29.85
CA GLN A 77 -2.42 -4.72 30.09
C GLN A 77 -2.78 -5.64 28.92
N ALA A 78 -4.00 -5.51 28.39
CA ALA A 78 -4.46 -6.30 27.25
C ALA A 78 -3.64 -6.00 25.98
N ASP A 79 -3.32 -4.73 25.73
CA ASP A 79 -2.42 -4.29 24.66
C ASP A 79 -1.02 -4.90 24.82
N SER A 80 -0.49 -4.97 26.05
CA SER A 80 0.80 -5.62 26.29
C SER A 80 0.79 -7.13 26.02
N LEU A 81 -0.32 -7.82 26.30
CA LEU A 81 -0.48 -9.24 25.94
C LEU A 81 -0.52 -9.43 24.43
N HIS A 82 -1.27 -8.58 23.73
CA HIS A 82 -1.37 -8.61 22.27
C HIS A 82 0.00 -8.34 21.61
N GLU A 83 0.73 -7.33 22.11
CA GLU A 83 2.07 -6.98 21.63
C GLU A 83 3.09 -8.12 21.81
N LYS A 84 2.92 -8.96 22.85
CA LYS A 84 3.73 -10.17 23.08
C LYS A 84 3.30 -11.38 22.22
N GLY A 85 2.26 -11.23 21.40
CA GLY A 85 1.70 -12.32 20.58
C GLY A 85 0.74 -13.26 21.34
N ASP A 86 0.40 -12.98 22.59
CA ASP A 86 -0.57 -13.77 23.36
C ASP A 86 -2.01 -13.34 23.03
N LEU A 87 -2.41 -13.60 21.78
CA LEU A 87 -3.68 -13.15 21.21
C LEU A 87 -4.89 -13.70 21.97
N LYS A 88 -4.82 -14.93 22.51
CA LYS A 88 -5.96 -15.54 23.22
C LYS A 88 -6.23 -14.85 24.56
N ASN A 89 -5.19 -14.59 25.34
CA ASN A 89 -5.36 -13.90 26.63
C ASN A 89 -5.65 -12.40 26.44
N ALA A 90 -5.07 -11.79 25.40
CA ALA A 90 -5.41 -10.42 25.01
C ALA A 90 -6.90 -10.30 24.64
N LEU A 91 -7.41 -11.18 23.77
CA LEU A 91 -8.82 -11.21 23.37
C LEU A 91 -9.75 -11.33 24.59
N LYS A 92 -9.49 -12.28 25.49
CA LYS A 92 -10.27 -12.46 26.71
C LYS A 92 -10.27 -11.19 27.58
N SER A 93 -9.14 -10.51 27.66
CA SER A 93 -8.99 -9.27 28.41
C SER A 93 -9.81 -8.13 27.78
N TYR A 94 -9.72 -7.97 26.45
CA TYR A 94 -10.53 -6.99 25.74
C TYR A 94 -12.05 -7.25 25.85
N GLU A 95 -12.49 -8.51 25.71
CA GLU A 95 -13.90 -8.88 25.85
C GLU A 95 -14.43 -8.58 27.26
N ASN A 96 -13.61 -8.77 28.30
CA ASN A 96 -13.98 -8.41 29.67
C ASN A 96 -14.09 -6.90 29.85
N LEU A 97 -13.20 -6.11 29.23
CA LEU A 97 -13.32 -4.65 29.22
C LEU A 97 -14.59 -4.20 28.50
N PHE A 98 -14.94 -4.84 27.40
CA PHE A 98 -16.09 -4.49 26.56
C PHE A 98 -17.45 -4.68 27.26
N LYS A 99 -17.50 -5.46 28.35
CA LYS A 99 -18.69 -5.63 29.19
C LYS A 99 -18.97 -4.43 30.11
N ARG A 100 -18.00 -3.55 30.31
CA ARG A 100 -18.12 -2.37 31.19
C ARG A 100 -18.97 -1.29 30.50
N LYS A 101 -19.42 -0.31 31.28
CA LYS A 101 -20.01 0.91 30.73
C LYS A 101 -18.88 1.79 30.16
N LEU A 102 -18.82 1.89 28.84
CA LEU A 102 -17.77 2.59 28.09
C LEU A 102 -18.35 3.81 27.37
N SER A 103 -17.52 4.85 27.19
CA SER A 103 -17.83 5.92 26.24
C SER A 103 -17.86 5.39 24.79
N PRO A 104 -18.49 6.12 23.84
CA PRO A 104 -18.48 5.72 22.44
C PRO A 104 -17.07 5.47 21.87
N LEU A 105 -16.11 6.35 22.19
CA LEU A 105 -14.74 6.25 21.72
C LEU A 105 -14.00 5.03 22.32
N GLU A 106 -14.14 4.80 23.63
CA GLU A 106 -13.55 3.62 24.28
C GLU A 106 -14.14 2.32 23.71
N ARG A 107 -15.46 2.31 23.49
CA ARG A 107 -16.15 1.16 22.91
C ARG A 107 -15.67 0.86 21.50
N ALA A 108 -15.52 1.87 20.64
CA ALA A 108 -14.94 1.70 19.31
C ALA A 108 -13.48 1.23 19.39
N SER A 109 -12.68 1.82 20.28
CA SER A 109 -11.25 1.49 20.44
C SER A 109 -10.99 0.06 20.89
N ILE A 110 -11.75 -0.42 21.88
CA ILE A 110 -11.67 -1.80 22.36
C ILE A 110 -12.26 -2.76 21.32
N GLY A 111 -13.36 -2.35 20.68
CA GLY A 111 -14.02 -3.13 19.65
C GLY A 111 -13.16 -3.43 18.43
N VAL A 112 -12.42 -2.44 17.93
CA VAL A 112 -11.43 -2.60 16.86
C VAL A 112 -10.35 -3.60 17.25
N ARG A 113 -9.86 -3.56 18.49
CA ARG A 113 -8.88 -4.55 19.00
C ARG A 113 -9.44 -5.96 19.06
N ILE A 114 -10.67 -6.14 19.57
CA ILE A 114 -11.35 -7.45 19.60
C ILE A 114 -11.49 -7.99 18.17
N ALA A 115 -12.00 -7.17 17.24
CA ALA A 115 -12.21 -7.58 15.85
C ALA A 115 -10.88 -7.91 15.14
N SER A 116 -9.86 -7.07 15.33
CA SER A 116 -8.50 -7.31 14.85
C SER A 116 -7.97 -8.65 15.36
N THR A 117 -8.07 -8.89 16.67
CA THR A 117 -7.56 -10.12 17.31
C THR A 117 -8.33 -11.36 16.81
N HIS A 118 -9.65 -11.25 16.62
CA HIS A 118 -10.43 -12.34 16.02
C HIS A 118 -9.97 -12.65 14.60
N LEU A 119 -9.67 -11.63 13.80
CA LEU A 119 -9.20 -11.82 12.42
C LEU A 119 -7.80 -12.48 12.39
N SER A 120 -6.88 -12.07 13.27
CA SER A 120 -5.57 -12.70 13.46
C SER A 120 -5.70 -14.17 13.89
N LEU A 121 -6.75 -14.50 14.67
CA LEU A 121 -7.12 -15.86 15.05
C LEU A 121 -7.97 -16.59 13.98
N GLN A 122 -8.04 -16.06 12.75
CA GLN A 122 -8.78 -16.62 11.61
C GLN A 122 -10.30 -16.78 11.86
N ASN A 123 -10.87 -15.98 12.77
CA ASN A 123 -12.28 -15.97 13.08
C ASN A 123 -12.96 -14.68 12.55
N SER A 124 -13.06 -14.58 11.22
CA SER A 124 -13.65 -13.41 10.57
C SER A 124 -15.14 -13.21 10.87
N LYS A 125 -15.91 -14.27 11.17
CA LYS A 125 -17.33 -14.14 11.58
C LYS A 125 -17.47 -13.36 12.88
N SER A 126 -16.66 -13.67 13.89
CA SER A 126 -16.67 -12.93 15.14
C SER A 126 -16.15 -11.51 14.96
N ALA A 127 -15.15 -11.28 14.10
CA ALA A 127 -14.68 -9.93 13.79
C ALA A 127 -15.80 -9.05 13.21
N LEU A 128 -16.52 -9.56 12.19
CA LEU A 128 -17.67 -8.87 11.59
C LEU A 128 -18.79 -8.61 12.61
N SER A 129 -19.12 -9.60 13.44
CA SER A 129 -20.14 -9.46 14.48
C SER A 129 -19.79 -8.39 15.52
N THR A 130 -18.51 -8.31 15.93
CA THR A 130 -18.04 -7.30 16.89
C THR A 130 -18.18 -5.90 16.33
N ILE A 131 -17.69 -5.65 15.11
CA ILE A 131 -17.80 -4.33 14.48
C ILE A 131 -19.27 -3.97 14.22
N GLY A 132 -20.06 -4.91 13.70
CA GLY A 132 -21.49 -4.71 13.46
C GLY A 132 -22.25 -4.31 14.74
N THR A 133 -21.86 -4.85 15.90
CA THR A 133 -22.48 -4.49 17.19
C THR A 133 -22.17 -3.05 17.61
N ILE A 134 -20.99 -2.54 17.27
CA ILE A 134 -20.54 -1.19 17.65
C ILE A 134 -21.23 -0.14 16.78
N TYR A 135 -21.29 -0.39 15.47
CA TYR A 135 -21.75 0.59 14.49
C TYR A 135 -23.20 0.38 14.03
N LYS A 136 -23.98 -0.51 14.68
CA LYS A 136 -25.36 -0.83 14.27
C LYS A 136 -26.28 0.40 14.20
N ASN A 137 -26.08 1.35 15.12
CA ASN A 137 -26.97 2.49 15.34
C ASN A 137 -26.23 3.83 15.20
N THR A 138 -25.21 3.91 14.35
CA THR A 138 -24.54 5.20 14.10
C THR A 138 -25.44 6.16 13.32
N PRO A 139 -25.53 7.45 13.72
CA PRO A 139 -26.40 8.43 13.08
C PRO A 139 -26.22 8.57 11.57
N ASN A 140 -24.97 8.57 11.09
CA ASN A 140 -24.63 8.70 9.67
C ASN A 140 -24.22 7.36 9.04
N GLY A 141 -24.52 6.24 9.71
CA GLY A 141 -24.26 4.90 9.18
C GLY A 141 -22.78 4.63 8.90
N ILE A 142 -22.47 4.37 7.63
CA ILE A 142 -21.14 3.94 7.15
C ILE A 142 -20.10 5.08 7.25
N ASP A 143 -20.53 6.34 7.19
CA ASP A 143 -19.62 7.50 7.23
C ASP A 143 -19.11 7.80 8.65
N ASP A 144 -19.78 7.30 9.68
CA ASP A 144 -19.32 7.39 11.08
C ASP A 144 -18.36 6.26 11.47
N VAL A 145 -18.08 5.31 10.56
CA VAL A 145 -17.21 4.18 10.85
C VAL A 145 -15.76 4.66 10.90
N HIS A 146 -15.05 4.35 11.98
CA HIS A 146 -13.64 4.70 12.08
C HIS A 146 -12.80 3.99 11.01
N PRO A 147 -11.74 4.62 10.45
CA PRO A 147 -10.89 4.03 9.42
C PRO A 147 -10.35 2.64 9.79
N GLU A 148 -9.96 2.45 11.05
CA GLU A 148 -9.44 1.18 11.55
C GLU A 148 -10.48 0.06 11.49
N ALA A 149 -11.74 0.39 11.78
CA ALA A 149 -12.83 -0.56 11.64
C ALA A 149 -13.15 -0.85 10.17
N ALA A 150 -13.15 0.16 9.30
CA ALA A 150 -13.38 -0.01 7.87
C ALA A 150 -12.32 -0.93 7.22
N LEU A 151 -11.05 -0.75 7.58
CA LEU A 151 -9.96 -1.61 7.09
C LEU A 151 -10.14 -3.08 7.54
N ILE A 152 -10.46 -3.30 8.83
CA ILE A 152 -10.73 -4.65 9.34
C ILE A 152 -11.93 -5.28 8.63
N LEU A 153 -13.01 -4.53 8.38
CA LEU A 153 -14.17 -5.03 7.63
C LEU A 153 -13.78 -5.47 6.22
N GLY A 154 -12.93 -4.71 5.51
CA GLY A 154 -12.42 -5.08 4.20
C GLY A 154 -11.75 -6.45 4.18
N TYR A 155 -10.82 -6.70 5.11
CA TYR A 155 -10.16 -8.00 5.24
C TYR A 155 -11.08 -9.10 5.79
N ALA A 156 -11.98 -8.80 6.71
CA ALA A 156 -12.87 -9.79 7.31
C ALA A 156 -13.90 -10.31 6.30
N TYR A 157 -14.47 -9.46 5.44
CA TYR A 157 -15.34 -9.89 4.34
C TYR A 157 -14.57 -10.70 3.29
N ALA A 158 -13.33 -10.30 2.97
CA ALA A 158 -12.47 -11.09 2.08
C ALA A 158 -12.23 -12.50 2.62
N ALA A 159 -11.95 -12.62 3.91
CA ALA A 159 -11.77 -13.91 4.58
C ALA A 159 -13.05 -14.76 4.65
N GLN A 160 -14.24 -14.15 4.49
CA GLN A 160 -15.50 -14.88 4.31
C GLN A 160 -15.77 -15.26 2.84
N GLY A 161 -14.95 -14.81 1.89
CA GLY A 161 -15.16 -14.99 0.46
C GLY A 161 -16.13 -13.99 -0.17
N ASP A 162 -16.57 -12.97 0.57
CA ASP A 162 -17.44 -11.92 0.06
C ASP A 162 -16.62 -10.77 -0.53
N LEU A 163 -16.24 -10.94 -1.80
CA LEU A 163 -15.39 -9.98 -2.50
C LEU A 163 -16.09 -8.63 -2.74
N ASP A 164 -17.41 -8.62 -2.98
CA ASP A 164 -18.15 -7.36 -3.18
C ASP A 164 -18.10 -6.50 -1.92
N GLN A 165 -18.45 -7.06 -0.75
CA GLN A 165 -18.42 -6.31 0.51
C GLN A 165 -16.99 -5.90 0.89
N SER A 166 -16.01 -6.77 0.65
CA SER A 166 -14.60 -6.45 0.89
C SER A 166 -14.17 -5.18 0.15
N LEU A 167 -14.45 -5.10 -1.16
CA LEU A 167 -14.10 -3.95 -1.99
C LEU A 167 -14.84 -2.67 -1.56
N ARG A 168 -16.10 -2.77 -1.11
CA ARG A 168 -16.84 -1.62 -0.55
C ARG A 168 -16.13 -1.02 0.64
N TRP A 169 -15.65 -1.86 1.56
CA TRP A 169 -14.99 -1.37 2.77
C TRP A 169 -13.61 -0.79 2.51
N PHE A 170 -12.83 -1.32 1.55
CA PHE A 170 -11.57 -0.67 1.16
C PHE A 170 -11.78 0.70 0.50
N VAL A 171 -12.80 0.82 -0.35
CA VAL A 171 -13.16 2.12 -0.93
C VAL A 171 -13.66 3.08 0.15
N GLN A 172 -14.46 2.61 1.10
CA GLN A 172 -14.88 3.47 2.22
C GLN A 172 -13.70 3.89 3.09
N PHE A 173 -12.79 2.98 3.40
CA PHE A 173 -11.58 3.28 4.16
C PHE A 173 -10.72 4.35 3.50
N GLU A 174 -10.59 4.32 2.17
CA GLU A 174 -9.90 5.37 1.41
C GLU A 174 -10.60 6.73 1.56
N LYS A 175 -11.93 6.78 1.39
CA LYS A 175 -12.74 7.99 1.55
C LYS A 175 -12.69 8.61 2.95
N LEU A 176 -12.54 7.77 3.97
CA LEU A 176 -12.42 8.21 5.36
C LEU A 176 -11.05 8.88 5.65
N GLY A 177 -10.09 8.76 4.73
CA GLY A 177 -8.82 9.48 4.78
C GLY A 177 -8.81 10.71 3.87
N SER A 178 -7.78 11.53 4.01
CA SER A 178 -7.51 12.61 3.05
C SER A 178 -6.98 12.04 1.71
N VAL A 179 -7.20 12.74 0.61
CA VAL A 179 -6.66 12.36 -0.70
C VAL A 179 -5.15 12.23 -0.64
N GLY A 180 -4.59 11.09 -1.08
CA GLY A 180 -3.15 10.81 -1.05
C GLY A 180 -2.60 10.42 0.32
N SER A 181 -3.46 10.14 1.29
CA SER A 181 -3.08 9.69 2.64
C SER A 181 -2.57 8.25 2.68
N GLN A 182 -2.06 7.84 3.84
CA GLN A 182 -1.72 6.45 4.15
C GLN A 182 -2.90 5.49 3.86
N ASN A 183 -4.15 5.95 3.99
CA ASN A 183 -5.33 5.15 3.71
C ASN A 183 -5.41 4.73 2.25
N THR A 184 -5.07 5.61 1.30
CA THR A 184 -5.07 5.27 -0.13
C THR A 184 -4.06 4.15 -0.44
N SER A 185 -2.86 4.20 0.16
CA SER A 185 -1.84 3.15 -0.02
C SER A 185 -2.30 1.81 0.55
N LEU A 186 -2.81 1.82 1.79
CA LEU A 186 -3.30 0.61 2.46
C LEU A 186 -4.56 0.02 1.80
N ALA A 187 -5.45 0.86 1.28
CA ALA A 187 -6.60 0.42 0.49
C ALA A 187 -6.15 -0.26 -0.80
N ASN A 188 -5.19 0.32 -1.53
CA ASN A 188 -4.61 -0.28 -2.73
C ASN A 188 -3.97 -1.65 -2.43
N GLN A 189 -3.19 -1.74 -1.34
CA GLN A 189 -2.58 -3.01 -0.91
C GLN A 189 -3.65 -4.07 -0.59
N GLY A 190 -4.69 -3.69 0.17
CA GLY A 190 -5.81 -4.57 0.50
C GLY A 190 -6.58 -5.03 -0.73
N ILE A 191 -6.95 -4.11 -1.63
CA ILE A 191 -7.66 -4.43 -2.89
C ILE A 191 -6.83 -5.39 -3.75
N ARG A 192 -5.55 -5.10 -3.93
CA ARG A 192 -4.64 -5.96 -4.68
C ARG A 192 -4.57 -7.35 -4.05
N PHE A 193 -4.39 -7.42 -2.74
CA PHE A 193 -4.34 -8.68 -2.00
C PHE A 193 -5.61 -9.51 -2.18
N VAL A 194 -6.80 -8.91 -2.03
CA VAL A 194 -8.05 -9.66 -2.14
C VAL A 194 -8.36 -10.11 -3.57
N LEU A 195 -8.02 -9.29 -4.58
CA LEU A 195 -8.21 -9.66 -5.98
C LEU A 195 -7.26 -10.80 -6.39
N ARG A 196 -5.98 -10.74 -5.98
CA ARG A 196 -5.01 -11.82 -6.26
C ARG A 196 -5.41 -13.15 -5.64
N ASN A 197 -6.14 -13.12 -4.53
CA ASN A 197 -6.57 -14.34 -3.82
C ASN A 197 -8.01 -14.76 -4.12
N ALA A 198 -8.75 -13.99 -4.94
CA ALA A 198 -10.11 -14.32 -5.33
C ALA A 198 -10.14 -15.47 -6.35
N SER A 199 -11.16 -16.33 -6.31
CA SER A 199 -11.38 -17.32 -7.36
C SER A 199 -11.76 -16.66 -8.70
N ASN A 200 -11.67 -17.41 -9.81
CA ASN A 200 -12.17 -16.95 -11.11
C ASN A 200 -13.66 -16.63 -11.06
N SER A 201 -14.46 -17.51 -10.46
CA SER A 201 -15.90 -17.29 -10.28
C SER A 201 -16.22 -16.02 -9.48
N SER A 202 -15.45 -15.69 -8.44
CA SER A 202 -15.68 -14.47 -7.66
C SER A 202 -15.41 -13.22 -8.49
N ILE A 203 -14.35 -13.21 -9.32
CA ILE A 203 -14.04 -12.08 -10.20
C ILE A 203 -15.06 -11.93 -11.32
N ASP A 204 -15.49 -13.03 -11.92
CA ASP A 204 -16.45 -13.01 -13.04
C ASP A 204 -17.84 -12.53 -12.59
N ASN A 205 -18.22 -12.83 -11.35
CA ASN A 205 -19.50 -12.42 -10.77
C ASN A 205 -19.46 -11.03 -10.11
N LEU A 206 -18.34 -10.30 -10.16
CA LEU A 206 -18.26 -8.97 -9.57
C LEU A 206 -19.21 -8.00 -10.29
N PRO A 207 -19.96 -7.16 -9.54
CA PRO A 207 -20.78 -6.11 -10.13
C PRO A 207 -19.98 -5.21 -11.08
N THR A 208 -20.56 -4.89 -12.25
CA THR A 208 -19.91 -4.06 -13.28
C THR A 208 -19.54 -2.65 -12.80
N ALA A 209 -20.19 -2.17 -11.74
CA ALA A 209 -19.84 -0.92 -11.06
C ALA A 209 -18.37 -0.87 -10.61
N TRP A 210 -17.78 -2.00 -10.22
CA TRP A 210 -16.37 -2.07 -9.80
C TRP A 210 -15.39 -1.76 -10.92
N SER A 211 -15.74 -2.09 -12.16
CA SER A 211 -14.91 -1.73 -13.32
C SER A 211 -14.90 -0.23 -13.60
N LYS A 212 -15.80 0.55 -12.99
CA LYS A 212 -15.87 2.01 -13.12
C LYS A 212 -15.36 2.74 -11.88
N GLN A 213 -15.18 2.05 -10.76
CA GLN A 213 -14.69 2.67 -9.54
C GLN A 213 -13.16 2.88 -9.69
N PRO A 214 -12.62 4.11 -9.54
CA PRO A 214 -11.23 4.42 -9.91
C PRO A 214 -10.16 3.57 -9.19
N LEU A 215 -10.32 3.36 -7.89
CA LEU A 215 -9.37 2.59 -7.06
C LEU A 215 -9.39 1.11 -7.42
N VAL A 216 -10.57 0.52 -7.64
CA VAL A 216 -10.74 -0.92 -7.90
C VAL A 216 -10.48 -1.27 -9.35
N SER A 217 -10.93 -0.44 -10.30
CA SER A 217 -10.81 -0.71 -11.74
C SER A 217 -9.36 -0.92 -12.19
N LEU A 218 -8.41 -0.18 -11.61
CA LEU A 218 -6.98 -0.33 -11.85
C LEU A 218 -6.51 -1.75 -11.52
N TRP A 219 -6.70 -2.18 -10.27
CA TRP A 219 -6.23 -3.49 -9.80
C TRP A 219 -7.03 -4.65 -10.38
N LEU A 220 -8.31 -4.45 -10.67
CA LEU A 220 -9.14 -5.44 -11.35
C LEU A 220 -8.66 -5.66 -12.79
N GLY A 221 -8.26 -4.58 -13.47
CA GLY A 221 -7.65 -4.64 -14.80
C GLY A 221 -6.33 -5.39 -14.77
N GLU A 222 -5.45 -5.05 -13.84
CA GLU A 222 -4.17 -5.75 -13.63
C GLU A 222 -4.37 -7.25 -13.38
N GLU A 223 -5.30 -7.61 -12.49
CA GLU A 223 -5.54 -9.00 -12.16
C GLU A 223 -6.09 -9.82 -13.33
N ARG A 224 -6.98 -9.22 -14.13
CA ARG A 224 -7.48 -9.87 -15.35
C ARG A 224 -6.36 -10.13 -16.35
N LYS A 225 -5.36 -9.25 -16.44
CA LYS A 225 -4.22 -9.42 -17.34
C LYS A 225 -3.26 -10.49 -16.85
N LEU A 226 -3.02 -10.58 -15.55
CA LEU A 226 -2.24 -11.68 -14.95
C LEU A 226 -2.90 -13.03 -15.26
N ARG A 227 -4.22 -13.14 -15.04
CA ARG A 227 -4.98 -14.37 -15.35
C ARG A 227 -4.99 -14.70 -16.84
N ALA A 228 -5.07 -13.69 -17.72
CA ALA A 228 -4.95 -13.90 -19.16
C ALA A 228 -3.56 -14.41 -19.59
N LYS A 229 -2.51 -14.09 -18.83
CA LYS A 229 -1.15 -14.65 -18.99
C LYS A 229 -1.00 -16.06 -18.38
N GLY A 230 -2.06 -16.61 -17.80
CA GLY A 230 -2.05 -17.92 -17.14
C GLY A 230 -1.43 -17.92 -15.74
N ILE A 231 -1.24 -16.74 -15.13
CA ILE A 231 -0.76 -16.62 -13.75
C ILE A 231 -1.94 -16.85 -12.83
N GLU A 232 -1.86 -17.88 -12.01
CA GLU A 232 -2.98 -18.31 -11.17
C GLU A 232 -3.16 -17.41 -9.93
N PRO A 233 -4.36 -17.39 -9.32
CA PRO A 233 -4.59 -16.72 -8.04
C PRO A 233 -3.63 -17.21 -6.95
N GLY A 234 -3.05 -16.28 -6.20
CA GLY A 234 -2.09 -16.57 -5.12
C GLY A 234 -0.69 -16.98 -5.58
N GLU A 235 -0.44 -17.12 -6.89
CA GLU A 235 0.92 -17.30 -7.40
C GLU A 235 1.74 -16.03 -7.12
N ALA A 236 2.89 -16.21 -6.48
CA ALA A 236 3.83 -15.15 -6.21
C ALA A 236 4.33 -14.60 -7.55
N VAL A 237 3.92 -13.39 -7.87
CA VAL A 237 4.52 -12.65 -8.98
C VAL A 237 5.77 -12.02 -8.39
N ASP A 238 6.93 -12.24 -9.02
CA ASP A 238 8.10 -11.40 -8.79
C ASP A 238 7.75 -10.00 -9.29
N VAL A 239 7.11 -9.23 -8.41
CA VAL A 239 6.82 -7.83 -8.67
C VAL A 239 8.16 -7.13 -8.56
N GLU A 240 8.90 -7.06 -9.66
CA GLU A 240 9.89 -6.01 -9.81
C GLU A 240 9.18 -4.70 -9.46
N ALA A 241 9.69 -3.99 -8.47
CA ALA A 241 9.12 -2.77 -7.91
C ALA A 241 8.95 -1.61 -8.92
N GLY A 242 9.12 -1.87 -10.23
CA GLY A 242 8.95 -0.95 -11.35
C GLY A 242 7.68 -1.12 -12.19
N SER A 243 6.80 -2.11 -11.96
CA SER A 243 5.65 -2.37 -12.85
C SER A 243 4.31 -1.74 -12.43
N ILE A 244 4.30 -0.72 -11.57
CA ILE A 244 3.07 0.01 -11.20
C ILE A 244 2.66 1.07 -12.25
N ASN A 245 3.45 1.27 -13.31
CA ASN A 245 3.27 2.38 -14.26
C ASN A 245 3.04 2.00 -15.73
N ALA A 246 3.05 0.72 -16.13
CA ALA A 246 3.12 0.38 -17.56
C ALA A 246 1.77 0.21 -18.27
N GLU A 247 0.65 0.14 -17.56
CA GLU A 247 -0.57 -0.42 -18.17
C GLU A 247 -1.89 0.30 -17.82
N SER A 248 -1.77 1.54 -17.34
CA SER A 248 -2.85 2.55 -17.23
C SER A 248 -2.92 3.49 -18.45
N SER A 249 -2.24 3.14 -19.55
CA SER A 249 -2.03 4.03 -20.71
C SER A 249 -3.05 3.91 -21.86
N LEU A 250 -4.04 3.00 -21.82
CA LEU A 250 -4.95 2.79 -22.96
C LEU A 250 -6.46 2.99 -22.70
N ALA A 251 -6.89 3.27 -21.47
CA ALA A 251 -8.31 3.49 -21.17
C ALA A 251 -8.62 4.83 -20.48
N GLN A 252 -7.66 5.76 -20.47
CA GLN A 252 -7.77 7.05 -19.80
C GLN A 252 -7.60 8.21 -20.78
N GLN A 253 -8.30 8.12 -21.92
CA GLN A 253 -8.52 9.31 -22.74
C GLN A 253 -9.73 10.06 -22.15
N SER A 254 -9.47 11.29 -21.69
CA SER A 254 -10.42 12.32 -21.23
C SER A 254 -10.70 12.47 -19.71
N LEU A 255 -9.66 12.43 -18.87
CA LEU A 255 -9.59 13.32 -17.71
C LEU A 255 -8.28 14.07 -17.82
N VAL A 256 -8.32 15.40 -17.84
CA VAL A 256 -7.12 16.25 -17.81
C VAL A 256 -6.33 15.85 -16.56
N ARG A 257 -5.25 15.08 -16.73
CA ARG A 257 -4.44 14.60 -15.62
C ARG A 257 -3.74 15.83 -15.02
N ALA A 258 -4.22 16.28 -13.85
CA ALA A 258 -3.65 17.43 -13.16
C ALA A 258 -2.17 17.15 -12.88
N LYS A 259 -1.29 18.12 -13.17
CA LYS A 259 0.15 17.97 -12.94
C LYS A 259 0.44 17.88 -11.44
N VAL A 260 1.27 16.92 -11.06
CA VAL A 260 1.86 16.81 -9.74
C VAL A 260 3.04 17.77 -9.66
N LYS A 261 2.86 18.88 -8.93
CA LYS A 261 3.92 19.83 -8.61
C LYS A 261 4.76 19.35 -7.42
N ILE A 262 6.08 19.34 -7.57
CA ILE A 262 7.05 18.97 -6.53
C ILE A 262 7.92 20.20 -6.24
N GLY A 263 7.93 20.66 -4.99
CA GLY A 263 8.84 21.71 -4.55
C GLY A 263 10.21 21.13 -4.24
N VAL A 264 11.27 21.72 -4.78
CA VAL A 264 12.64 21.24 -4.58
C VAL A 264 13.47 22.36 -3.97
N ILE A 265 14.01 22.11 -2.77
CA ILE A 265 14.77 23.09 -1.98
C ILE A 265 16.22 22.63 -1.90
N LEU A 266 17.11 23.36 -2.58
CA LEU A 266 18.54 23.01 -2.70
C LEU A 266 19.43 24.25 -2.58
N PRO A 267 20.69 24.10 -2.14
CA PRO A 267 21.69 25.17 -2.23
C PRO A 267 22.21 25.26 -3.67
N LEU A 268 21.55 26.03 -4.54
CA LEU A 268 21.94 26.18 -5.95
C LEU A 268 23.00 27.29 -6.14
N SER A 269 23.19 28.13 -5.13
CA SER A 269 24.23 29.16 -5.05
C SER A 269 25.04 29.07 -3.75
N GLY A 270 26.12 29.86 -3.68
CA GLY A 270 27.00 29.93 -2.51
C GLY A 270 27.96 28.74 -2.36
N GLU A 271 28.42 28.49 -1.12
CA GLU A 271 29.46 27.50 -0.80
C GLU A 271 29.10 26.07 -1.25
N HIS A 272 27.82 25.70 -1.16
CA HIS A 272 27.34 24.36 -1.47
C HIS A 272 26.71 24.23 -2.86
N ALA A 273 26.88 25.24 -3.73
CA ALA A 273 26.31 25.29 -5.08
C ALA A 273 26.66 24.07 -5.92
N VAL A 274 27.92 23.62 -5.88
CA VAL A 274 28.38 22.46 -6.67
C VAL A 274 27.57 21.22 -6.31
N LEU A 275 27.41 20.95 -5.01
CA LEU A 275 26.65 19.80 -4.53
C LEU A 275 25.16 19.94 -4.84
N GLY A 276 24.56 21.12 -4.62
CA GLY A 276 23.15 21.36 -4.92
C GLY A 276 22.82 21.23 -6.40
N ASN A 277 23.69 21.72 -7.29
CA ASN A 277 23.51 21.59 -8.74
C ASN A 277 23.65 20.13 -9.20
N SER A 278 24.58 19.35 -8.66
CA SER A 278 24.66 17.90 -8.95
C SER A 278 23.38 17.15 -8.54
N VAL A 279 22.81 17.49 -7.38
CA VAL A 279 21.53 16.89 -6.94
C VAL A 279 20.37 17.35 -7.82
N LYS A 280 20.32 18.64 -8.19
CA LYS A 280 19.33 19.18 -9.13
C LYS A 280 19.38 18.44 -10.47
N GLU A 281 20.56 18.27 -11.05
CA GLU A 281 20.75 17.53 -12.31
C GLU A 281 20.28 16.08 -12.18
N GLY A 282 20.57 15.41 -11.06
CA GLY A 282 20.09 14.05 -10.79
C GLY A 282 18.56 13.97 -10.72
N ILE A 283 17.91 14.94 -10.05
CA ILE A 283 16.44 15.02 -9.97
C ILE A 283 15.85 15.30 -11.35
N GLU A 284 16.40 16.26 -12.09
CA GLU A 284 15.95 16.61 -13.44
C GLU A 284 16.12 15.42 -14.41
N LEU A 285 17.23 14.69 -14.32
CA LEU A 285 17.46 13.49 -15.11
C LEU A 285 16.44 12.41 -14.76
N ALA A 286 16.22 12.13 -13.47
CA ALA A 286 15.24 11.14 -13.02
C ALA A 286 13.81 11.49 -13.47
N VAL A 287 13.42 12.76 -13.37
CA VAL A 287 12.12 13.23 -13.88
C VAL A 287 12.07 13.12 -15.39
N SER A 288 13.10 13.54 -16.13
CA SER A 288 13.12 13.44 -17.60
C SER A 288 12.97 11.99 -18.09
N ALA A 289 13.58 11.03 -17.39
CA ALA A 289 13.52 9.61 -17.72
C ALA A 289 12.17 8.96 -17.35
N ASN A 290 11.46 9.50 -16.34
CA ASN A 290 10.27 8.88 -15.76
C ASN A 290 8.98 9.73 -15.87
N ASN A 291 8.98 10.80 -16.68
CA ASN A 291 7.85 11.72 -16.85
C ASN A 291 7.41 11.87 -18.33
N PRO A 292 7.13 10.76 -19.05
CA PRO A 292 6.81 10.80 -20.49
C PRO A 292 5.55 11.62 -20.82
N ASP A 293 4.64 11.77 -19.86
CA ASP A 293 3.36 12.48 -20.02
C ASP A 293 3.42 13.95 -19.52
N ASN A 294 4.59 14.46 -19.12
CA ASN A 294 4.79 15.82 -18.56
C ASN A 294 3.85 16.16 -17.38
N LEU A 295 3.67 15.20 -16.49
CA LEU A 295 2.77 15.26 -15.34
C LEU A 295 3.46 15.74 -14.09
N ILE A 296 4.76 15.55 -14.00
CA ILE A 296 5.57 16.08 -12.90
C ILE A 296 6.05 17.47 -13.30
N GLU A 297 5.80 18.44 -12.43
CA GLU A 297 6.32 19.80 -12.55
C GLU A 297 7.24 20.08 -11.35
N LEU A 298 8.49 20.44 -11.62
CA LEU A 298 9.44 20.78 -10.58
C LEU A 298 9.42 22.28 -10.32
N VAL A 299 9.24 22.67 -9.07
CA VAL A 299 9.31 24.06 -8.62
C VAL A 299 10.56 24.21 -7.75
N MET A 300 11.65 24.68 -8.37
CA MET A 300 12.95 24.82 -7.70
C MET A 300 12.99 26.08 -6.82
N ARG A 301 13.64 25.97 -5.66
CA ARG A 301 13.99 27.07 -4.76
C ARG A 301 15.45 26.95 -4.36
N ASP A 302 16.20 28.01 -4.62
CA ASP A 302 17.56 28.17 -4.13
C ASP A 302 17.52 28.79 -2.72
N VAL A 303 18.17 28.13 -1.77
CA VAL A 303 18.24 28.59 -0.38
C VAL A 303 19.67 28.78 0.11
N GLY A 304 20.67 28.55 -0.74
CA GLY A 304 22.09 28.56 -0.34
C GLY A 304 22.33 27.85 0.99
N SER A 305 23.13 28.47 1.86
CA SER A 305 23.39 27.99 3.23
C SER A 305 22.48 28.64 4.29
N ASP A 306 21.51 29.47 3.90
CA ASP A 306 20.71 30.26 4.83
C ASP A 306 19.49 29.46 5.31
N ALA A 307 19.40 29.24 6.63
CA ALA A 307 18.27 28.54 7.23
C ALA A 307 17.07 29.46 7.50
N SER A 308 17.28 30.78 7.55
CA SER A 308 16.22 31.74 7.91
C SER A 308 15.14 31.86 6.82
N ILE A 309 15.51 31.65 5.56
CA ILE A 309 14.61 31.73 4.41
C ILE A 309 13.85 30.43 4.11
N ILE A 310 14.18 29.33 4.80
CA ILE A 310 13.60 28.00 4.53
C ILE A 310 12.10 27.97 4.77
N GLU A 311 11.66 28.52 5.90
CA GLU A 311 10.24 28.54 6.28
C GLU A 311 9.41 29.33 5.27
N GLU A 312 9.88 30.51 4.87
CA GLU A 312 9.22 31.35 3.88
C GLU A 312 9.12 30.64 2.53
N ASN A 313 10.19 29.98 2.09
CA ASN A 313 10.19 29.21 0.84
C ASN A 313 9.18 28.06 0.88
N ILE A 314 9.11 27.31 1.97
CA ILE A 314 8.12 26.22 2.15
C ILE A 314 6.70 26.79 2.16
N ASN A 315 6.46 27.90 2.84
CA ASN A 315 5.16 28.56 2.87
C ASN A 315 4.74 29.02 1.47
N SER A 316 5.66 29.60 0.68
CA SER A 316 5.40 30.03 -0.70
C SER A 316 5.10 28.83 -1.61
N LEU A 317 5.87 27.74 -1.50
CA LEU A 317 5.63 26.50 -2.25
C LEU A 317 4.25 25.89 -1.92
N ALA A 318 3.84 25.93 -0.65
CA ALA A 318 2.54 25.42 -0.20
C ALA A 318 1.37 26.30 -0.67
N LEU A 319 1.46 27.60 -0.41
CA LEU A 319 0.33 28.53 -0.51
C LEU A 319 0.18 29.16 -1.88
N ASN A 320 1.28 29.40 -2.59
CA ASN A 320 1.24 30.11 -3.88
C ASN A 320 1.35 29.12 -5.04
N GLU A 321 2.26 28.15 -4.93
CA GLU A 321 2.53 27.20 -6.02
C GLU A 321 1.72 25.92 -5.91
N HIS A 322 1.14 25.65 -4.74
CA HIS A 322 0.35 24.47 -4.44
C HIS A 322 1.09 23.17 -4.77
N VAL A 323 2.34 23.07 -4.30
CA VAL A 323 3.10 21.83 -4.44
C VAL A 323 2.47 20.71 -3.59
N HIS A 324 2.59 19.48 -4.08
CA HIS A 324 2.02 18.30 -3.43
C HIS A 324 3.03 17.61 -2.51
N PHE A 325 4.32 17.82 -2.76
CA PHE A 325 5.42 17.18 -2.06
C PHE A 325 6.68 18.05 -2.09
N LEU A 326 7.55 17.90 -1.09
CA LEU A 326 8.82 18.63 -0.96
C LEU A 326 10.04 17.70 -0.99
N ILE A 327 11.05 18.04 -1.78
CA ILE A 327 12.36 17.38 -1.79
C ILE A 327 13.42 18.37 -1.29
N GLY A 328 14.20 17.95 -0.30
CA GLY A 328 15.18 18.77 0.40
C GLY A 328 14.79 19.03 1.86
N PRO A 329 15.58 19.83 2.60
CA PRO A 329 16.84 20.42 2.17
C PRO A 329 17.99 19.40 2.18
N LEU A 330 19.11 19.82 1.59
CA LEU A 330 20.35 19.04 1.55
C LEU A 330 21.21 19.22 2.79
N LEU A 331 21.21 20.42 3.38
CA LEU A 331 22.10 20.77 4.49
C LEU A 331 21.47 20.45 5.85
N SER A 332 22.29 19.89 6.74
CA SER A 332 21.90 19.54 8.11
C SER A 332 21.39 20.71 8.93
N SER A 333 21.96 21.90 8.74
CA SER A 333 21.58 23.13 9.42
C SER A 333 20.14 23.57 9.10
N GLN A 334 19.61 23.21 7.94
CA GLN A 334 18.30 23.61 7.46
C GLN A 334 17.20 22.56 7.76
N ALA A 335 17.59 21.32 8.02
CA ALA A 335 16.68 20.17 8.07
C ALA A 335 15.64 20.27 9.20
N ALA A 336 16.01 20.78 10.38
CA ALA A 336 15.10 20.91 11.52
C ALA A 336 14.00 21.96 11.26
N VAL A 337 14.38 23.12 10.72
CA VAL A 337 13.46 24.20 10.34
C VAL A 337 12.53 23.73 9.23
N ALA A 338 13.08 23.10 8.18
CA ALA A 338 12.28 22.55 7.08
C ALA A 338 11.26 21.50 7.54
N SER A 339 11.69 20.57 8.41
CA SER A 339 10.81 19.52 8.95
C SER A 339 9.64 20.11 9.74
N THR A 340 9.89 21.15 10.54
CA THR A 340 8.86 21.83 11.32
C THR A 340 7.87 22.57 10.41
N ALA A 341 8.39 23.35 9.46
CA ALA A 341 7.56 24.10 8.51
C ALA A 341 6.71 23.19 7.62
N ALA A 342 7.28 22.09 7.10
CA ALA A 342 6.55 21.13 6.26
C ALA A 342 5.40 20.44 7.03
N ARG A 343 5.64 20.06 8.30
CA ARG A 343 4.60 19.49 9.17
C ARG A 343 3.44 20.44 9.40
N LEU A 344 3.73 21.70 9.72
CA LEU A 344 2.70 22.73 9.93
C LEU A 344 1.82 22.95 8.70
N ARG A 345 2.35 22.67 7.51
CA ARG A 345 1.64 22.78 6.23
C ARG A 345 1.06 21.46 5.74
N GLU A 346 1.19 20.38 6.53
CA GLU A 346 0.79 19.02 6.15
C GLU A 346 1.38 18.58 4.79
N LEU A 347 2.55 19.13 4.42
CA LEU A 347 3.25 18.79 3.20
C LEU A 347 4.28 17.71 3.48
N PRO A 348 4.17 16.53 2.83
CA PRO A 348 5.19 15.51 3.00
C PRO A 348 6.53 15.98 2.41
N ILE A 349 7.62 15.72 3.12
CA ILE A 349 8.97 16.18 2.77
C ILE A 349 10.00 15.04 2.88
N ILE A 350 10.83 14.87 1.85
CA ILE A 350 12.02 14.02 1.89
C ILE A 350 13.25 14.91 2.02
N THR A 351 13.98 14.79 3.13
CA THR A 351 15.26 15.49 3.32
C THR A 351 16.45 14.56 3.10
N PHE A 352 17.52 15.11 2.52
CA PHE A 352 18.79 14.40 2.31
C PHE A 352 19.76 14.53 3.50
N SER A 353 19.39 15.30 4.52
CA SER A 353 20.21 15.54 5.68
C SER A 353 20.51 14.25 6.45
N LYS A 354 21.77 14.10 6.85
CA LYS A 354 22.27 13.01 7.70
C LYS A 354 22.22 13.32 9.20
N SER A 355 21.68 14.49 9.56
CA SER A 355 21.67 14.99 10.94
C SER A 355 20.57 14.35 11.78
N ASP A 356 20.87 14.12 13.05
CA ASP A 356 19.88 13.73 14.06
C ASP A 356 19.15 14.93 14.69
N SER A 357 19.38 16.16 14.19
CA SER A 357 18.71 17.39 14.63
C SER A 357 17.21 17.46 14.32
N PHE A 358 16.67 16.46 13.61
CA PHE A 358 15.25 16.31 13.34
C PHE A 358 14.86 14.83 13.47
N SER A 359 13.58 14.56 13.70
CA SER A 359 13.05 13.19 13.78
C SER A 359 12.19 12.88 12.56
N PRO A 360 12.40 11.77 11.83
CA PRO A 360 11.45 11.29 10.82
C PRO A 360 10.06 10.98 11.40
N GLY A 361 9.02 10.98 10.55
CA GLY A 361 7.63 10.76 10.94
C GLY A 361 6.76 12.02 10.82
N GLY A 362 5.43 11.83 10.82
CA GLY A 362 4.46 12.93 10.63
C GLY A 362 4.63 13.65 9.30
N GLY A 363 4.85 12.92 8.20
CA GLY A 363 5.09 13.48 6.87
C GLY A 363 6.55 13.82 6.55
N VAL A 364 7.49 13.67 7.50
CA VAL A 364 8.93 13.92 7.28
C VAL A 364 9.67 12.61 7.06
N TYR A 365 10.43 12.51 5.96
CA TYR A 365 11.22 11.35 5.58
C TYR A 365 12.69 11.73 5.42
N ARG A 366 13.60 10.80 5.68
CA ARG A 366 15.06 11.00 5.56
C ARG A 366 15.63 10.03 4.54
N LEU A 367 16.41 10.54 3.58
CA LEU A 367 17.25 9.75 2.68
C LEU A 367 18.71 9.66 3.13
N GLY A 368 19.17 10.53 4.03
CA GLY A 368 20.53 10.50 4.56
C GLY A 368 20.76 9.37 5.59
N ILE A 369 21.76 8.53 5.37
CA ILE A 369 22.25 7.58 6.40
C ILE A 369 22.94 8.38 7.51
N THR A 370 22.49 8.22 8.74
CA THR A 370 23.11 8.88 9.92
C THR A 370 24.39 8.15 10.32
N SER A 371 25.31 8.85 10.99
CA SER A 371 26.52 8.23 11.53
C SER A 371 26.18 7.09 12.50
N SER A 372 25.10 7.22 13.27
CA SER A 372 24.59 6.18 14.18
C SER A 372 24.17 4.91 13.45
N ILE A 373 23.44 5.04 12.33
CA ILE A 373 23.04 3.90 11.49
C ILE A 373 24.27 3.28 10.80
N GLN A 374 25.20 4.12 10.33
CA GLN A 374 26.43 3.63 9.70
C GLN A 374 27.30 2.83 10.68
N VAL A 375 27.42 3.27 11.94
CA VAL A 375 28.13 2.52 12.98
C VAL A 375 27.39 1.24 13.33
N ALA A 376 26.05 1.28 13.47
CA ALA A 376 25.25 0.09 13.75
C ALA A 376 25.42 -0.99 12.68
N SER A 377 25.44 -0.60 11.40
CA SER A 377 25.64 -1.55 10.27
C SER A 377 27.03 -2.21 10.21
N LEU A 378 28.00 -1.71 10.97
CA LEU A 378 29.35 -2.29 11.09
C LEU A 378 29.48 -3.21 12.31
N LEU A 379 28.50 -3.20 13.21
CA LEU A 379 28.48 -4.01 14.44
C LEU A 379 27.65 -5.30 14.29
N ASP A 380 26.86 -5.40 13.22
CA ASP A 380 26.21 -6.61 12.72
C ASP A 380 27.12 -7.30 11.69
#